data_AF-A0A942V048-F1
#
_entry.id   AF-A0A942V048-F1
#
_cell.length_a   1.000
_cell.length_b   1.000
_cell.length_c   1.000
_cell.angle_alpha   90.00
_cell.angle_beta   90.00
_cell.angle_gamma   90.00
#
_symmetry.space_group_name_H-M   'P 1'
#
loop_
_entity.id
_entity.type
_entity.pdbx_description
1 polymer ?
#
loop_
_entity_poly.entity_id
_entity_poly.type
_entity_poly.pdbx_seq_one_letter_code
_entity_poly.pdbx_strand_id
1 'polypeptide(L)'
;MKKVILIIFIITAMLLWGFYIEPDMLTVKEYKISSPDFSGQNLRIVFASDFHLKKNQEKQARKITDKINSENPDIIILGGDFVKGDCPEKSMLPEHVAKELSNLKAPNGVYAVTGNHDSWYDEKRIISALEEKNISVLNNKNKKLELNGKTFYLAGIEDLTTGKPNLDKAFQNTSDPVIFVSHSPDVFPKNPYKPFLTLSGHTHGGQIRLPFFGALVVPSKYGNKYAQGKFEKGSQNLIVTKGLGTSILPFRFNCPPEIVVVEISGNTVNEEKLTYQYRFSLLDRISPKRNKVIKSFKITRDIAKNNSEAENIFWQKIKTSFDVSDLNDEEIYKNTGLIRYNQIIMFDLDGDSQDEIIGINKSQIGWGHMNYGLLILKKKGNDYEIIADIRVREEHDEIKISEHKTNGFHDIKLSNAENDVPEKTLAFY
;
A
#
# COMPACT_ATOMS: atom_id res chain seq x y z
N MET A 1 -13.99 21.16 50.96
CA MET A 1 -13.20 20.00 51.44
C MET A 1 -13.52 18.69 50.71
N LYS A 2 -14.76 18.17 50.73
CA LYS A 2 -15.10 16.88 50.07
C LYS A 2 -14.69 16.78 48.58
N LYS A 3 -14.94 17.84 47.79
CA LYS A 3 -14.54 17.90 46.36
C LYS A 3 -13.01 17.84 46.17
N VAL A 4 -12.26 18.51 47.02
CA VAL A 4 -10.77 18.52 46.95
C VAL A 4 -10.22 17.14 47.28
N ILE A 5 -10.74 16.50 48.33
CA ILE A 5 -10.36 15.12 48.70
C ILE A 5 -10.65 14.15 47.55
N LEU A 6 -11.83 14.28 46.92
CA LEU A 6 -12.19 13.45 45.77
C LEU A 6 -11.24 13.64 44.59
N ILE A 7 -10.87 14.88 44.26
CA ILE A 7 -9.92 15.16 43.17
C ILE A 7 -8.55 14.54 43.47
N ILE A 8 -8.03 14.73 44.69
CA ILE A 8 -6.75 14.14 45.10
C ILE A 8 -6.80 12.61 45.01
N PHE A 9 -7.90 12.02 45.45
CA PHE A 9 -8.11 10.57 45.36
C PHE A 9 -8.09 10.08 43.91
N ILE A 10 -8.79 10.75 42.99
CA ILE A 10 -8.81 10.39 41.56
C ILE A 10 -7.41 10.50 40.95
N ILE A 11 -6.70 11.60 41.20
CA ILE A 11 -5.33 11.79 40.68
C ILE A 11 -4.41 10.68 41.22
N THR A 12 -4.51 10.39 42.51
CA THR A 12 -3.71 9.32 43.13
C THR A 12 -4.03 7.96 42.51
N ALA A 13 -5.30 7.65 42.28
CA ALA A 13 -5.71 6.41 41.62
C ALA A 13 -5.19 6.32 40.18
N MET A 14 -5.23 7.42 39.41
CA MET A 14 -4.66 7.48 38.06
C MET A 14 -3.15 7.29 38.05
N LEU A 15 -2.44 7.89 39.01
CA LEU A 15 -1.00 7.70 39.16
C LEU A 15 -0.66 6.25 39.49
N LEU A 16 -1.34 5.66 40.47
CA LEU A 16 -1.14 4.25 40.83
C LEU A 16 -1.44 3.32 39.65
N TRP A 17 -2.54 3.58 38.93
CA TRP A 17 -2.88 2.84 37.73
C TRP A 17 -1.77 2.90 36.68
N GLY A 18 -1.29 4.09 36.35
CA GLY A 18 -0.33 4.24 35.27
C GLY A 18 1.12 3.87 35.60
N PHE A 19 1.50 3.84 36.89
CA PHE A 19 2.81 3.34 37.31
C PHE A 19 2.85 1.82 37.51
N TYR A 20 1.75 1.20 37.97
CA TYR A 20 1.81 -0.17 38.49
C TYR A 20 0.83 -1.15 37.84
N ILE A 21 -0.23 -0.68 37.18
CA ILE A 21 -1.24 -1.56 36.60
C ILE A 21 -1.08 -1.59 35.08
N GLU A 22 -1.24 -0.45 34.42
CA GLU A 22 -1.28 -0.39 32.96
C GLU A 22 0.02 -0.83 32.27
N PRO A 23 1.23 -0.50 32.78
CA PRO A 23 2.47 -1.00 32.20
C PRO A 23 2.61 -2.53 32.19
N ASP A 24 1.86 -3.25 33.03
CA ASP A 24 1.90 -4.72 33.11
C ASP A 24 0.73 -5.40 32.36
N MET A 25 -0.19 -4.61 31.79
CA MET A 25 -1.33 -5.06 31.00
C MET A 25 -0.94 -5.36 29.55
N LEU A 26 -0.14 -6.41 29.37
CA LEU A 26 0.25 -6.88 28.04
C LEU A 26 -0.98 -7.29 27.21
N THR A 27 -1.19 -6.62 26.07
CA THR A 27 -2.28 -6.89 25.12
C THR A 27 -1.75 -7.48 23.81
N VAL A 28 -2.65 -8.07 23.01
CA VAL A 28 -2.36 -8.50 21.64
C VAL A 28 -3.28 -7.73 20.70
N LYS A 29 -2.69 -7.16 19.64
CA LYS A 29 -3.41 -6.45 18.60
C LYS A 29 -3.21 -7.12 17.26
N GLU A 30 -4.30 -7.63 16.70
CA GLU A 30 -4.28 -8.29 15.39
C GLU A 30 -4.63 -7.31 14.27
N TYR A 31 -3.91 -7.41 13.15
CA TYR A 31 -4.20 -6.74 11.88
C TYR A 31 -4.26 -7.77 10.76
N LYS A 32 -5.27 -7.63 9.90
CA LYS A 32 -5.40 -8.45 8.69
C LYS A 32 -5.06 -7.62 7.47
N ILE A 33 -4.21 -8.14 6.60
CA ILE A 33 -3.81 -7.51 5.35
C ILE A 33 -4.01 -8.51 4.23
N SER A 34 -4.76 -8.11 3.21
CA SER A 34 -4.94 -8.93 2.01
C SER A 34 -3.95 -8.50 0.93
N SER A 35 -3.31 -9.46 0.27
CA SER A 35 -2.44 -9.19 -0.88
C SER A 35 -2.52 -10.29 -1.94
N PRO A 36 -2.66 -9.94 -3.23
CA PRO A 36 -2.54 -10.90 -4.33
C PRO A 36 -1.18 -11.63 -4.35
N ASP A 37 -0.11 -10.96 -3.91
CA ASP A 37 1.23 -11.55 -3.88
C ASP A 37 1.27 -12.76 -2.94
N PHE A 38 0.44 -12.76 -1.89
CA PHE A 38 0.30 -13.85 -0.94
C PHE A 38 -0.87 -14.80 -1.26
N SER A 39 -1.49 -14.70 -2.45
CA SER A 39 -2.61 -15.56 -2.90
C SER A 39 -2.34 -17.05 -2.64
N GLY A 40 -3.33 -17.75 -2.04
CA GLY A 40 -3.24 -19.16 -1.68
C GLY A 40 -2.45 -19.48 -0.40
N GLN A 41 -2.01 -18.46 0.34
CA GLN A 41 -1.20 -18.63 1.55
C GLN A 41 -1.65 -17.70 2.68
N ASN A 42 -1.43 -18.16 3.90
CA ASN A 42 -1.52 -17.34 5.10
C ASN A 42 -0.12 -17.25 5.70
N LEU A 43 0.30 -16.03 6.04
CA LEU A 43 1.53 -15.76 6.77
C LEU A 43 1.14 -15.02 8.06
N ARG A 44 1.43 -15.64 9.21
CA ARG A 44 1.22 -15.05 10.54
C ARG A 44 2.54 -14.52 11.08
N ILE A 45 2.67 -13.20 11.10
CA ILE A 45 3.83 -12.47 11.64
C ILE A 45 3.49 -12.03 13.05
N VAL A 46 4.37 -12.33 14.01
CA VAL A 46 4.33 -11.63 15.30
C VAL A 46 5.42 -10.56 15.32
N PHE A 47 5.00 -9.32 15.58
CA PHE A 47 5.87 -8.16 15.70
C PHE A 47 5.86 -7.63 17.15
N ALA A 48 7.05 -7.47 17.71
CA ALA A 48 7.27 -6.98 19.07
C ALA A 48 8.44 -5.99 19.08
N SER A 49 8.32 -4.89 19.81
CA SER A 49 9.32 -3.83 19.84
C SER A 49 9.35 -3.15 21.20
N ASP A 50 10.41 -2.39 21.47
CA ASP A 50 10.53 -1.51 22.62
C ASP A 50 10.37 -2.30 23.93
N PHE A 51 11.21 -3.31 24.13
CA PHE A 51 11.18 -4.16 25.33
C PHE A 51 11.64 -3.41 26.58
N HIS A 52 12.63 -2.52 26.45
CA HIS A 52 13.20 -1.70 27.54
C HIS A 52 13.53 -2.50 28.81
N LEU A 53 14.12 -3.69 28.66
CA LEU A 53 14.34 -4.59 29.78
C LEU A 53 15.36 -4.03 30.78
N LYS A 54 14.96 -4.00 32.04
CA LYS A 54 15.75 -3.56 33.20
C LYS A 54 16.36 -4.77 33.91
N LYS A 55 17.35 -4.54 34.76
CA LYS A 55 17.91 -5.57 35.65
C LYS A 55 16.80 -6.32 36.38
N ASN A 56 16.97 -7.64 36.52
CA ASN A 56 16.06 -8.53 37.24
C ASN A 56 14.65 -8.68 36.63
N GLN A 57 14.47 -8.37 35.34
CA GLN A 57 13.19 -8.52 34.63
C GLN A 57 13.11 -9.79 33.77
N GLU A 58 13.89 -10.83 34.06
CA GLU A 58 13.90 -12.08 33.29
C GLU A 58 12.51 -12.76 33.30
N LYS A 59 11.76 -12.63 34.41
CA LYS A 59 10.38 -13.11 34.49
C LYS A 59 9.45 -12.37 33.51
N GLN A 60 9.63 -11.06 33.36
CA GLN A 60 8.84 -10.26 32.42
C GLN A 60 9.19 -10.64 30.98
N ALA A 61 10.48 -10.81 30.68
CA ALA A 61 10.93 -11.28 29.38
C ALA A 61 10.32 -12.65 29.02
N ARG A 62 10.32 -13.62 29.96
CA ARG A 62 9.63 -14.91 29.78
C ARG A 62 8.14 -14.77 29.52
N LYS A 63 7.44 -13.94 30.30
CA LYS A 63 6.00 -13.67 30.08
C LYS A 63 5.73 -13.17 28.66
N ILE A 64 6.60 -12.30 28.15
CA ILE A 64 6.50 -11.76 26.78
C ILE A 64 6.77 -12.86 25.75
N THR A 65 7.85 -13.63 25.89
CA THR A 65 8.20 -14.67 24.91
C THR A 65 7.19 -15.82 24.90
N ASP A 66 6.69 -16.23 26.06
CA ASP A 66 5.59 -17.20 26.18
C ASP A 66 4.33 -16.69 25.48
N LYS A 67 4.00 -15.40 25.65
CA LYS A 67 2.85 -14.79 24.99
C LYS A 67 3.03 -14.73 23.47
N ILE A 68 4.20 -14.33 22.98
CA ILE A 68 4.52 -14.33 21.54
C ILE A 68 4.41 -15.74 20.96
N ASN A 69 4.97 -16.75 21.63
CA ASN A 69 4.91 -18.14 21.18
C ASN A 69 3.47 -18.67 21.15
N SER A 70 2.62 -18.26 22.09
CA SER A 70 1.21 -18.68 22.14
C SER A 70 0.38 -18.19 20.94
N GLU A 71 0.88 -17.18 20.21
CA GLU A 71 0.27 -16.70 18.97
C GLU A 71 0.62 -17.56 17.75
N ASN A 72 1.40 -18.63 17.89
CA ASN A 72 1.80 -19.55 16.81
C ASN A 72 2.32 -18.83 15.55
N PRO A 73 3.36 -17.99 15.66
CA PRO A 73 3.90 -17.26 14.51
C PRO A 73 4.61 -18.18 13.51
N ASP A 74 4.45 -17.86 12.23
CA ASP A 74 5.30 -18.40 11.16
C ASP A 74 6.69 -17.74 11.20
N ILE A 75 6.72 -16.45 11.50
CA ILE A 75 7.91 -15.60 11.60
C ILE A 75 7.75 -14.61 12.76
N ILE A 76 8.83 -14.33 13.47
CA ILE A 76 8.87 -13.29 14.51
C ILE A 76 9.80 -12.18 14.06
N ILE A 77 9.34 -10.93 14.20
CA ILE A 77 10.10 -9.72 13.88
C ILE A 77 10.20 -8.86 15.14
N LEU A 78 11.41 -8.47 15.48
CA LEU A 78 11.74 -7.67 16.65
C LEU A 78 12.17 -6.25 16.22
N GLY A 79 11.45 -5.24 16.70
CA GLY A 79 11.58 -3.85 16.25
C GLY A 79 12.67 -3.02 16.91
N GLY A 80 13.50 -3.58 17.79
CA GLY A 80 14.56 -2.86 18.52
C GLY A 80 14.15 -2.40 19.92
N ASP A 81 15.07 -1.68 20.58
CA ASP A 81 14.98 -1.22 21.98
C ASP A 81 14.79 -2.38 22.96
N PHE A 82 15.73 -3.32 22.91
CA PHE A 82 15.75 -4.53 23.73
C PHE A 82 16.06 -4.25 25.20
N VAL A 83 17.02 -3.34 25.41
CA VAL A 83 17.49 -2.93 26.73
C VAL A 83 16.95 -1.55 27.10
N LYS A 84 16.94 -1.22 28.39
CA LYS A 84 16.57 0.13 28.83
C LYS A 84 17.46 1.21 28.19
N GLY A 85 18.75 0.99 28.00
CA GLY A 85 19.62 1.88 27.21
C GLY A 85 19.96 3.25 27.81
N ASP A 86 18.97 4.09 28.07
CA ASP A 86 19.10 5.46 28.61
C ASP A 86 19.58 5.50 30.07
N CYS A 87 19.58 4.37 30.77
CA CYS A 87 20.29 4.18 32.05
C CYS A 87 21.01 2.82 32.03
N PRO A 88 22.23 2.72 31.45
CA PRO A 88 22.95 1.46 31.28
C PRO A 88 23.13 0.68 32.58
N GLU A 89 23.28 1.36 33.71
CA GLU A 89 23.43 0.76 35.04
C GLU A 89 22.13 0.11 35.56
N LYS A 90 20.98 0.41 34.96
CA LYS A 90 19.68 -0.21 35.25
C LYS A 90 19.22 -1.16 34.15
N SER A 91 19.89 -1.18 33.00
CA SER A 91 19.60 -2.09 31.89
C SER A 91 19.91 -3.55 32.25
N MET A 92 19.10 -4.47 31.75
CA MET A 92 19.48 -5.87 31.69
C MET A 92 20.70 -6.03 30.76
N LEU A 93 21.57 -6.98 31.05
CA LEU A 93 22.70 -7.29 30.17
C LEU A 93 22.20 -7.83 28.81
N PRO A 94 22.80 -7.44 27.67
CA PRO A 94 22.38 -7.93 26.36
C PRO A 94 22.35 -9.45 26.25
N GLU A 95 23.29 -10.15 26.88
CA GLU A 95 23.37 -11.62 26.88
C GLU A 95 22.20 -12.26 27.62
N HIS A 96 21.71 -11.61 28.69
CA HIS A 96 20.53 -12.08 29.42
C HIS A 96 19.26 -11.82 28.60
N VAL A 97 19.16 -10.66 27.94
CA VAL A 97 18.04 -10.37 27.04
C VAL A 97 18.00 -11.38 25.90
N ALA A 98 19.12 -11.58 25.21
CA ALA A 98 19.23 -12.56 24.13
C ALA A 98 18.93 -13.99 24.60
N LYS A 99 19.37 -14.37 25.82
CA LYS A 99 19.02 -15.66 26.41
C LYS A 99 17.50 -15.83 26.56
N GLU A 100 16.79 -14.83 27.08
CA GLU A 100 15.33 -14.93 27.22
C GLU A 100 14.64 -14.94 25.84
N LEU A 101 15.09 -14.10 24.90
CA LEU A 101 14.58 -14.06 23.52
C LEU A 101 14.88 -15.33 22.72
N SER A 102 15.91 -16.10 23.07
CA SER A 102 16.21 -17.40 22.44
C SER A 102 15.11 -18.45 22.64
N ASN A 103 14.16 -18.21 23.56
CA ASN A 103 12.99 -19.05 23.75
C ASN A 103 11.88 -18.80 22.71
N LEU A 104 12.01 -17.77 21.86
CA LEU A 104 11.07 -17.49 20.78
C LEU A 104 11.10 -18.61 19.73
N LYS A 105 9.92 -19.04 19.29
CA LYS A 105 9.74 -20.17 18.38
C LYS A 105 8.93 -19.72 17.17
N ALA A 106 9.60 -19.69 16.02
CA ALA A 106 8.98 -19.45 14.72
C ALA A 106 9.66 -20.34 13.66
N PRO A 107 8.91 -21.15 12.89
CA PRO A 107 9.48 -22.04 11.88
C PRO A 107 10.35 -21.34 10.84
N ASN A 108 10.00 -20.10 10.47
CA ASN A 108 10.72 -19.31 9.47
C ASN A 108 11.69 -18.29 10.08
N GLY A 109 12.01 -18.43 11.38
CA GLY A 109 13.05 -17.67 12.05
C GLY A 109 12.59 -16.43 12.80
N VAL A 110 13.55 -15.85 13.52
CA VAL A 110 13.40 -14.64 14.33
C VAL A 110 14.38 -13.59 13.80
N TYR A 111 13.86 -12.43 13.46
CA TYR A 111 14.62 -11.32 12.87
C TYR A 111 14.50 -10.07 13.72
N ALA A 112 15.53 -9.22 13.69
CA ALA A 112 15.59 -8.01 14.50
C ALA A 112 16.16 -6.82 13.72
N VAL A 113 15.81 -5.62 14.16
CA VAL A 113 16.59 -4.40 13.94
C VAL A 113 16.95 -3.79 15.29
N THR A 114 17.93 -2.90 15.36
CA THR A 114 18.26 -2.17 16.59
C THR A 114 17.48 -0.86 16.70
N GLY A 115 17.19 -0.45 17.93
CA GLY A 115 16.63 0.86 18.26
C GLY A 115 17.66 1.79 18.90
N ASN A 116 17.24 3.01 19.21
CA ASN A 116 18.14 4.02 19.76
C ASN A 116 18.63 3.70 21.18
N HIS A 117 17.82 3.04 22.01
CA HIS A 117 18.23 2.62 23.35
C HIS A 117 19.29 1.50 23.29
N ASP A 118 19.24 0.67 22.26
CA ASP A 118 20.28 -0.33 22.01
C ASP A 118 21.62 0.37 21.69
N SER A 119 21.58 1.40 20.83
CA SER A 119 22.76 2.20 20.51
C SER A 119 23.31 2.99 21.69
N TRP A 120 22.45 3.53 22.56
CA TRP A 120 22.88 4.23 23.77
C TRP A 120 23.54 3.31 24.80
N TYR A 121 23.25 2.01 24.75
CA TYR A 121 23.91 1.02 25.59
C TYR A 121 25.26 0.57 25.00
N ASP A 122 25.18 -0.27 23.97
CA ASP A 122 26.29 -0.84 23.22
C ASP A 122 25.67 -1.68 22.10
N GLU A 123 25.39 -1.04 20.97
CA GLU A 123 24.72 -1.68 19.83
C GLU A 123 25.45 -2.94 19.38
N LYS A 124 26.78 -2.90 19.31
CA LYS A 124 27.59 -4.02 18.81
C LYS A 124 27.46 -5.24 19.72
N ARG A 125 27.47 -5.01 21.03
CA ARG A 125 27.27 -6.07 22.02
C ARG A 125 25.86 -6.66 21.95
N ILE A 126 24.84 -5.83 21.71
CA ILE A 126 23.45 -6.29 21.54
C ILE A 126 23.32 -7.14 20.28
N ILE A 127 23.83 -6.66 19.15
CA ILE A 127 23.84 -7.42 17.89
C ILE A 127 24.54 -8.77 18.09
N SER A 128 25.73 -8.76 18.67
CA SER A 128 26.51 -9.98 18.91
C SER A 128 25.74 -10.97 19.78
N ALA A 129 25.15 -10.51 20.88
CA ALA A 129 24.37 -11.36 21.79
C ALA A 129 23.14 -11.98 21.10
N LEU A 130 22.43 -11.22 20.26
CA LEU A 130 21.27 -11.71 19.49
C LEU A 130 21.69 -12.72 18.43
N GLU A 131 22.73 -12.43 17.65
CA GLU A 131 23.22 -13.31 16.59
C GLU A 131 23.77 -14.64 17.15
N GLU A 132 24.43 -14.63 18.32
CA GLU A 132 24.83 -15.84 19.05
C GLU A 132 23.65 -16.75 19.44
N LYS A 133 22.42 -16.20 19.45
CA LYS A 133 21.18 -16.94 19.71
C LYS A 133 20.36 -17.19 18.44
N ASN A 134 20.98 -17.07 17.27
CA ASN A 134 20.36 -17.25 15.95
C ASN A 134 19.22 -16.25 15.66
N ILE A 135 19.22 -15.09 16.32
CA ILE A 135 18.31 -13.98 16.01
C ILE A 135 19.02 -13.09 14.99
N SER A 136 18.55 -13.10 13.74
CA SER A 136 19.22 -12.42 12.63
C SER A 136 18.96 -10.92 12.67
N VAL A 137 20.01 -10.10 12.82
CA VAL A 137 19.87 -8.64 12.79
C VAL A 137 20.00 -8.10 11.37
N LEU A 138 18.97 -7.37 10.92
CA LEU A 138 18.79 -6.88 9.56
C LEU A 138 19.16 -5.40 9.38
N ASN A 139 20.02 -4.85 10.23
CA ASN A 139 20.52 -3.49 10.11
C ASN A 139 21.17 -3.25 8.73
N ASN A 140 20.47 -2.51 7.87
CA ASN A 140 20.85 -2.21 6.48
C ASN A 140 21.05 -3.46 5.61
N LYS A 141 20.26 -4.51 5.86
CA LYS A 141 20.34 -5.81 5.17
C LYS A 141 18.93 -6.30 4.81
N ASN A 142 18.88 -7.28 3.92
CA ASN A 142 17.69 -8.06 3.68
C ASN A 142 17.95 -9.57 3.75
N LYS A 143 16.84 -10.30 3.84
CA LYS A 143 16.80 -11.76 3.77
C LYS A 143 15.67 -12.16 2.82
N LYS A 144 16.02 -12.93 1.80
CA LYS A 144 15.05 -13.68 0.99
C LYS A 144 14.47 -14.81 1.84
N LEU A 145 13.14 -14.89 1.90
CA LEU A 145 12.40 -15.94 2.57
C LEU A 145 11.48 -16.65 1.59
N GLU A 146 11.26 -17.92 1.83
CA GLU A 146 10.35 -18.75 1.04
C GLU A 146 9.36 -19.41 1.98
N LEU A 147 8.08 -19.18 1.75
CA LEU A 147 6.99 -19.81 2.48
C LEU A 147 6.06 -20.47 1.46
N ASN A 148 5.79 -21.76 1.64
CA ASN A 148 4.86 -22.52 0.80
C ASN A 148 5.08 -22.33 -0.72
N GLY A 149 6.34 -22.24 -1.16
CA GLY A 149 6.71 -22.06 -2.57
C GLY A 149 6.59 -20.62 -3.12
N LYS A 150 6.32 -19.62 -2.26
CA LYS A 150 6.38 -18.20 -2.63
C LYS A 150 7.53 -17.50 -1.92
N THR A 151 8.20 -16.66 -2.69
CA THR A 151 9.30 -15.83 -2.21
C THR A 151 8.78 -14.47 -1.77
N PHE A 152 9.30 -13.98 -0.65
CA PHE A 152 9.22 -12.57 -0.27
C PHE A 152 10.53 -12.14 0.38
N TYR A 153 10.72 -10.83 0.56
CA TYR A 153 11.91 -10.30 1.22
C TYR A 153 11.54 -9.67 2.55
N LEU A 154 12.39 -9.90 3.55
CA LEU A 154 12.41 -9.14 4.79
C LEU A 154 13.61 -8.20 4.75
N ALA A 155 13.38 -6.89 4.85
CA ALA A 155 14.43 -5.88 4.82
C ALA A 155 14.40 -5.03 6.10
N GLY A 156 15.56 -4.60 6.57
CA GLY A 156 15.71 -3.75 7.75
C GLY A 156 16.73 -2.64 7.56
N ILE A 157 16.59 -1.57 8.33
CA ILE A 157 17.59 -0.50 8.45
C ILE A 157 18.00 -0.32 9.90
N GLU A 158 19.16 0.30 10.10
CA GLU A 158 19.56 0.85 11.40
C GLU A 158 18.60 1.95 11.85
N ASP A 159 18.60 2.26 13.15
CA ASP A 159 17.79 3.33 13.72
C ASP A 159 18.05 4.69 13.05
N LEU A 160 16.99 5.49 12.91
CA LEU A 160 17.02 6.79 12.24
C LEU A 160 17.69 7.89 13.07
N THR A 161 17.81 7.72 14.38
CA THR A 161 18.29 8.75 15.31
C THR A 161 19.74 8.54 15.74
N THR A 162 20.16 7.29 15.95
CA THR A 162 21.50 6.92 16.43
C THR A 162 22.35 6.16 15.41
N GLY A 163 21.72 5.54 14.41
CA GLY A 163 22.38 4.73 13.40
C GLY A 163 22.74 5.48 12.11
N LYS A 164 23.13 4.71 11.09
CA LYS A 164 23.37 5.18 9.72
C LYS A 164 22.44 4.43 8.76
N PRO A 165 21.13 4.73 8.75
CA PRO A 165 20.17 4.01 7.92
C PRO A 165 20.52 4.12 6.44
N ASN A 166 20.48 3.00 5.74
CA ASN A 166 20.80 2.90 4.31
C ASN A 166 19.77 2.02 3.61
N LEU A 167 18.78 2.69 2.99
CA LEU A 167 17.71 2.03 2.26
C LEU A 167 18.24 1.29 1.02
N ASP A 168 19.22 1.85 0.31
CA ASP A 168 19.75 1.22 -0.91
C ASP A 168 20.40 -0.14 -0.62
N LYS A 169 21.11 -0.25 0.50
CA LYS A 169 21.66 -1.53 0.99
C LYS A 169 20.56 -2.46 1.48
N ALA A 170 19.60 -1.95 2.24
CA ALA A 170 18.48 -2.75 2.75
C ALA A 170 17.64 -3.35 1.62
N PHE A 171 17.41 -2.62 0.53
CA PHE A 171 16.61 -3.05 -0.63
C PHE A 171 17.46 -3.59 -1.79
N GLN A 172 18.77 -3.80 -1.58
CA GLN A 172 19.63 -4.31 -2.63
C GLN A 172 19.18 -5.71 -3.09
N ASN A 173 18.95 -5.86 -4.39
CA ASN A 173 18.53 -7.12 -5.03
C ASN A 173 17.23 -7.73 -4.47
N THR A 174 16.35 -6.91 -3.89
CA THR A 174 15.02 -7.35 -3.46
C THR A 174 14.04 -7.36 -4.63
N SER A 175 13.08 -8.26 -4.61
CA SER A 175 11.87 -8.21 -5.43
C SER A 175 10.63 -8.15 -4.54
N ASP A 176 9.53 -7.67 -5.09
CA ASP A 176 8.26 -7.67 -4.36
C ASP A 176 7.72 -9.10 -4.11
N PRO A 177 6.98 -9.31 -3.01
CA PRO A 177 6.69 -8.34 -1.96
C PRO A 177 7.83 -8.20 -0.94
N VAL A 178 8.04 -6.97 -0.43
CA VAL A 178 8.97 -6.68 0.67
C VAL A 178 8.22 -6.33 1.96
N ILE A 179 8.50 -7.07 3.02
CA ILE A 179 8.19 -6.68 4.40
C ILE A 179 9.41 -5.92 4.95
N PHE A 180 9.18 -4.72 5.42
CA PHE A 180 10.21 -3.79 5.84
C PHE A 180 10.09 -3.51 7.34
N VAL A 181 11.23 -3.44 8.02
CA VAL A 181 11.31 -3.19 9.46
C VAL A 181 12.21 -1.99 9.69
N SER A 182 11.69 -1.02 10.43
CA SER A 182 12.44 0.14 10.88
C SER A 182 11.98 0.44 12.29
N HIS A 183 12.92 0.65 13.21
CA HIS A 183 12.58 0.97 14.59
C HIS A 183 11.60 2.16 14.66
N SER A 184 11.86 3.22 13.88
CA SER A 184 11.00 4.40 13.78
C SER A 184 10.08 4.39 12.55
N PRO A 185 8.80 4.82 12.68
CA PRO A 185 7.87 4.93 11.56
C PRO A 185 8.14 6.13 10.63
N ASP A 186 9.05 7.04 11.02
CA ASP A 186 9.31 8.28 10.28
C ASP A 186 9.90 8.04 8.88
N VAL A 187 10.41 6.85 8.61
CA VAL A 187 10.89 6.43 7.28
C VAL A 187 9.73 6.25 6.28
N PHE A 188 8.54 5.86 6.75
CA PHE A 188 7.43 5.42 5.90
C PHE A 188 6.99 6.46 4.86
N PRO A 189 6.78 7.75 5.19
CA PRO A 189 6.21 8.70 4.23
C PRO A 189 7.10 8.98 3.02
N LYS A 190 8.41 8.79 3.17
CA LYS A 190 9.46 9.13 2.19
C LYS A 190 10.26 7.93 1.71
N ASN A 191 9.88 6.69 2.06
CA ASN A 191 10.57 5.50 1.57
C ASN A 191 10.33 5.36 0.04
N PRO A 192 11.37 5.47 -0.81
CA PRO A 192 11.21 5.42 -2.26
C PRO A 192 10.92 4.00 -2.78
N TYR A 193 11.28 2.97 -2.01
CA TYR A 193 11.11 1.55 -2.38
C TYR A 193 9.70 1.02 -2.17
N LYS A 194 8.85 1.78 -1.47
CA LYS A 194 7.42 1.50 -1.28
C LYS A 194 7.11 0.05 -0.86
N PRO A 195 7.72 -0.46 0.23
CA PRO A 195 7.50 -1.84 0.68
C PRO A 195 6.02 -2.12 0.96
N PHE A 196 5.59 -3.34 0.67
CA PHE A 196 4.22 -3.81 0.89
C PHE A 196 3.75 -3.60 2.35
N LEU A 197 4.62 -3.89 3.31
CA LEU A 197 4.36 -3.71 4.74
C LEU A 197 5.58 -3.12 5.44
N THR A 198 5.39 -2.06 6.22
CA THR A 198 6.38 -1.52 7.15
C THR A 198 5.93 -1.78 8.58
N LEU A 199 6.83 -2.33 9.41
CA LEU A 199 6.63 -2.56 10.84
C LEU A 199 7.56 -1.64 11.64
N SER A 200 6.99 -0.90 12.59
CA SER A 200 7.74 0.06 13.42
C SER A 200 7.28 0.15 14.87
N GLY A 201 8.20 0.52 15.75
CA GLY A 201 7.98 0.81 17.16
C GLY A 201 8.33 2.27 17.48
N HIS A 202 9.21 2.49 18.47
CA HIS A 202 9.82 3.78 18.85
C HIS A 202 8.88 4.82 19.49
N THR A 203 7.65 4.91 19.00
CA THR A 203 6.71 5.97 19.40
C THR A 203 6.04 5.70 20.75
N HIS A 204 6.06 4.45 21.23
CA HIS A 204 5.33 4.00 22.41
C HIS A 204 3.82 4.29 22.42
N GLY A 205 3.21 4.58 21.26
CA GLY A 205 1.85 5.13 21.21
C GLY A 205 1.71 6.52 21.84
N GLY A 206 2.85 7.15 22.19
CA GLY A 206 2.98 8.35 23.00
C GLY A 206 2.94 8.13 24.52
N GLN A 207 2.81 6.87 24.96
CA GLN A 207 2.82 6.36 26.35
C GLN A 207 1.73 6.93 27.30
N ILE A 208 1.44 8.22 27.25
CA ILE A 208 0.42 8.94 28.01
C ILE A 208 -0.57 9.55 27.03
N ARG A 209 -1.78 9.01 27.02
CA ARG A 209 -2.86 9.45 26.13
C ARG A 209 -4.03 9.97 26.93
N LEU A 210 -4.29 11.27 26.82
CA LEU A 210 -5.48 11.83 27.44
C LEU A 210 -6.71 11.56 26.56
N PRO A 211 -7.87 11.25 27.16
CA PRO A 211 -9.13 11.23 26.43
C PRO A 211 -9.32 12.53 25.64
N PHE A 212 -9.79 12.42 24.39
CA PHE A 212 -10.05 13.53 23.47
C PHE A 212 -8.83 14.30 22.92
N PHE A 213 -7.70 14.33 23.63
CA PHE A 213 -6.49 15.05 23.19
C PHE A 213 -5.41 14.16 22.55
N GLY A 214 -5.49 12.84 22.72
CA GLY A 214 -4.50 11.92 22.17
C GLY A 214 -3.22 11.89 23.00
N ALA A 215 -2.08 11.58 22.37
CA ALA A 215 -0.80 11.54 23.08
C ALA A 215 -0.26 12.95 23.36
N LEU A 216 0.27 13.13 24.56
CA LEU A 216 0.91 14.39 24.98
C LEU A 216 2.25 14.60 24.29
N VAL A 217 3.04 13.54 24.15
CA VAL A 217 4.38 13.56 23.52
C VAL A 217 4.53 12.31 22.68
N VAL A 218 5.06 12.45 21.47
CA VAL A 218 5.40 11.34 20.58
C VAL A 218 6.78 11.63 19.98
N PRO A 219 7.77 10.71 20.10
CA PRO A 219 9.09 10.88 19.50
C PRO A 219 9.01 10.59 17.98
N SER A 220 8.35 11.48 17.24
CA SER A 220 8.20 11.39 15.79
C SER A 220 8.14 12.78 15.18
N LYS A 221 8.79 12.96 14.02
CA LYS A 221 8.70 14.19 13.22
C LYS A 221 7.28 14.47 12.73
N TYR A 222 6.39 13.48 12.76
CA TYR A 222 4.99 13.58 12.38
C TYR A 222 4.04 13.67 13.58
N GLY A 223 4.58 13.80 14.80
CA GLY A 223 3.81 13.92 16.03
C GLY A 223 2.81 12.76 16.19
N ASN A 224 1.55 13.08 16.46
CA ASN A 224 0.50 12.09 16.68
C ASN A 224 0.12 11.25 15.45
N LYS A 225 0.51 11.65 14.23
CA LYS A 225 0.02 11.04 12.98
C LYS A 225 0.35 9.55 12.88
N TYR A 226 1.58 9.15 13.21
CA TYR A 226 2.03 7.75 13.17
C TYR A 226 2.35 7.22 14.57
N ALA A 227 1.63 7.69 15.59
CA ALA A 227 1.92 7.31 16.96
C ALA A 227 1.66 5.83 17.26
N GLN A 228 0.61 5.23 16.68
CA GLN A 228 0.26 3.81 16.84
C GLN A 228 -0.78 3.42 15.78
N GLY A 229 -0.92 2.13 15.50
CA GLY A 229 -1.99 1.62 14.66
C GLY A 229 -1.56 1.28 13.23
N LYS A 230 -2.55 1.01 12.37
CA LYS A 230 -2.36 0.72 10.94
C LYS A 230 -2.61 1.98 10.11
N PHE A 231 -1.75 2.19 9.11
CA PHE A 231 -1.86 3.26 8.12
C PHE A 231 -1.63 2.70 6.72
N GLU A 232 -2.26 3.32 5.73
CA GLU A 232 -2.20 2.88 4.34
C GLU A 232 -1.82 4.06 3.43
N LYS A 233 -0.99 3.78 2.42
CA LYS A 233 -0.60 4.74 1.38
C LYS A 233 -0.48 4.01 0.03
N GLY A 234 -1.58 3.99 -0.73
CA GLY A 234 -1.69 3.15 -1.92
C GLY A 234 -1.66 1.67 -1.52
N SER A 235 -0.79 0.88 -2.13
CA SER A 235 -0.57 -0.54 -1.78
C SER A 235 0.29 -0.77 -0.53
N GLN A 236 0.89 0.29 0.04
CA GLN A 236 1.78 0.19 1.19
C GLN A 236 1.00 0.21 2.50
N ASN A 237 1.40 -0.65 3.43
CA ASN A 237 0.89 -0.68 4.79
C ASN A 237 1.99 -0.25 5.77
N LEU A 238 1.62 0.48 6.82
CA LEU A 238 2.45 0.74 7.98
C LEU A 238 1.70 0.25 9.21
N ILE A 239 2.37 -0.51 10.08
CA ILE A 239 1.86 -0.84 11.41
C ILE A 239 2.86 -0.32 12.44
N VAL A 240 2.37 0.49 13.37
CA VAL A 240 3.15 1.04 14.48
C VAL A 240 2.63 0.46 15.80
N THR A 241 3.49 -0.26 16.52
CA THR A 241 3.17 -0.81 17.84
C THR A 241 3.32 0.24 18.94
N LYS A 242 2.55 0.10 20.02
CA LYS A 242 2.76 0.86 21.28
C LYS A 242 3.98 0.40 22.07
N GLY A 243 4.67 -0.66 21.66
CA GLY A 243 5.83 -1.21 22.35
C GLY A 243 5.47 -1.97 23.63
N LEU A 244 6.44 -2.70 24.18
CA LEU A 244 6.23 -3.62 25.31
C LEU A 244 6.58 -3.02 26.68
N GLY A 245 7.66 -2.24 26.74
CA GLY A 245 8.20 -1.61 27.93
C GLY A 245 7.86 -0.13 27.99
N THR A 246 8.41 0.55 28.99
CA THR A 246 8.30 2.01 29.12
C THR A 246 9.64 2.65 28.81
N SER A 247 9.64 3.73 28.04
CA SER A 247 10.84 4.56 27.85
C SER A 247 11.08 5.42 29.11
N ILE A 248 11.88 6.48 28.99
CA ILE A 248 12.39 7.42 30.01
C ILE A 248 11.51 7.52 31.27
N LEU A 249 10.21 7.78 31.11
CA LEU A 249 9.24 7.80 32.21
C LEU A 249 8.56 6.42 32.35
N PRO A 250 8.68 5.71 33.49
CA PRO A 250 8.06 4.40 33.68
C PRO A 250 6.55 4.46 33.99
N PHE A 251 5.78 5.11 33.11
CA PHE A 251 4.36 5.38 33.32
C PHE A 251 3.59 5.27 32.00
N ARG A 252 2.50 4.50 31.96
CA ARG A 252 1.57 4.40 30.83
C ARG A 252 0.17 4.81 31.26
N PHE A 253 -0.55 5.53 30.41
CA PHE A 253 -1.95 5.85 30.66
C PHE A 253 -2.74 5.86 29.36
N ASN A 254 -3.80 5.04 29.29
CA ASN A 254 -4.60 4.79 28.09
C ASN A 254 -3.76 4.40 26.85
N CYS A 255 -2.66 3.68 27.09
CA CYS A 255 -1.71 3.18 26.12
C CYS A 255 -1.05 1.89 26.65
N PRO A 256 -1.81 0.80 26.88
CA PRO A 256 -1.26 -0.45 27.38
C PRO A 256 -0.24 -1.02 26.40
N PRO A 257 0.78 -1.74 26.89
CA PRO A 257 1.76 -2.38 26.02
C PRO A 257 1.10 -3.45 25.15
N GLU A 258 1.64 -3.66 23.94
CA GLU A 258 1.04 -4.57 22.97
C GLU A 258 2.06 -5.38 22.16
N ILE A 259 1.69 -6.62 21.90
CA ILE A 259 2.27 -7.45 20.83
C ILE A 259 1.38 -7.29 19.60
N VAL A 260 1.99 -7.12 18.44
CA VAL A 260 1.27 -7.02 17.17
C VAL A 260 1.30 -8.38 16.48
N VAL A 261 0.13 -8.82 16.02
CA VAL A 261 -0.01 -9.96 15.11
C VAL A 261 -0.46 -9.42 13.77
N VAL A 262 0.22 -9.80 12.70
CA VAL A 262 -0.19 -9.49 11.34
C VAL A 262 -0.52 -10.79 10.62
N GLU A 263 -1.78 -10.95 10.26
CA GLU A 263 -2.21 -12.00 9.34
C GLU A 263 -2.20 -11.43 7.93
N ILE A 264 -1.28 -11.93 7.11
CA ILE A 264 -1.29 -11.67 5.68
C ILE A 264 -1.97 -12.86 5.02
N SER A 265 -3.15 -12.61 4.45
CA SER A 265 -3.89 -13.62 3.70
C SER A 265 -3.87 -13.27 2.22
N GLY A 266 -3.53 -14.26 1.41
CA GLY A 266 -3.94 -14.25 0.03
C GLY A 266 -5.45 -14.32 -0.05
N ASN A 267 -6.13 -13.21 -0.34
CA ASN A 267 -7.45 -13.38 -0.93
C ASN A 267 -7.19 -14.18 -2.21
N THR A 268 -7.75 -15.38 -2.33
CA THR A 268 -8.37 -15.74 -3.60
C THR A 268 -9.35 -14.61 -3.84
N VAL A 269 -8.87 -13.56 -4.51
CA VAL A 269 -9.75 -12.85 -5.40
C VAL A 269 -10.26 -14.00 -6.26
N ASN A 270 -11.48 -14.47 -5.97
CA ASN A 270 -12.33 -14.90 -7.06
C ASN A 270 -12.35 -13.65 -7.92
N GLU A 271 -11.36 -13.57 -8.82
CA GLU A 271 -11.47 -12.72 -9.97
C GLU A 271 -12.68 -13.32 -10.66
N GLU A 272 -13.86 -12.83 -10.30
CA GLU A 272 -14.81 -12.54 -11.35
C GLU A 272 -14.08 -11.57 -12.27
N LYS A 273 -13.23 -12.13 -13.13
CA LYS A 273 -12.83 -11.53 -14.37
C LYS A 273 -14.15 -11.30 -15.10
N LEU A 274 -14.70 -10.12 -14.90
CA LEU A 274 -15.67 -9.58 -15.83
C LEU A 274 -14.85 -9.24 -17.06
N THR A 275 -14.69 -10.25 -17.91
CA THR A 275 -14.15 -10.08 -19.24
C THR A 275 -15.24 -9.39 -20.06
N TYR A 276 -15.05 -8.10 -20.34
CA TYR A 276 -15.90 -7.41 -21.28
C TYR A 276 -15.30 -7.55 -22.68
N GLN A 277 -16.07 -8.12 -23.60
CA GLN A 277 -15.74 -8.07 -25.03
C GLN A 277 -16.44 -6.86 -25.65
N TYR A 278 -15.65 -5.91 -26.12
CA TYR A 278 -16.14 -4.80 -26.93
C TYR A 278 -15.90 -5.16 -28.40
N ARG A 279 -16.98 -5.28 -29.16
CA ARG A 279 -16.93 -5.41 -30.62
C ARG A 279 -17.22 -4.04 -31.22
N PHE A 280 -16.23 -3.48 -31.90
CA PHE A 280 -16.38 -2.27 -32.70
C PHE A 280 -16.60 -2.71 -34.14
N SER A 281 -17.69 -2.25 -34.76
CA SER A 281 -18.00 -2.59 -36.16
C SER A 281 -18.22 -1.29 -36.94
N LEU A 282 -17.47 -1.13 -38.04
CA LEU A 282 -17.69 -0.07 -39.01
C LEU A 282 -18.74 -0.55 -40.02
N LEU A 283 -19.83 0.17 -40.19
CA LEU A 283 -20.92 -0.20 -41.09
C LEU A 283 -20.89 0.67 -42.35
N ASP A 284 -21.07 0.05 -43.51
CA ASP A 284 -21.26 0.80 -44.77
C ASP A 284 -22.71 1.29 -44.87
N ARG A 285 -22.91 2.60 -44.93
CA ARG A 285 -24.23 3.21 -45.05
C ARG A 285 -24.63 3.56 -46.48
N ILE A 286 -23.77 3.31 -47.47
CA ILE A 286 -23.98 3.80 -48.84
C ILE A 286 -24.82 2.83 -49.70
N SER A 287 -25.12 1.62 -49.25
CA SER A 287 -25.99 0.69 -49.98
C SER A 287 -27.39 0.53 -49.34
N PRO A 288 -28.50 0.82 -50.04
CA PRO A 288 -29.86 0.79 -49.47
C PRO A 288 -30.36 -0.59 -49.02
N LYS A 289 -29.55 -1.65 -49.20
CA LYS A 289 -29.93 -3.03 -48.89
C LYS A 289 -28.73 -3.75 -48.26
N ARG A 290 -28.77 -3.81 -46.92
CA ARG A 290 -27.89 -4.53 -45.97
C ARG A 290 -26.74 -3.70 -45.41
N ASN A 291 -26.81 -3.45 -44.09
CA ASN A 291 -25.70 -3.03 -43.24
C ASN A 291 -24.57 -4.07 -43.35
N LYS A 292 -23.64 -3.87 -44.28
CA LYS A 292 -22.47 -4.74 -44.41
C LYS A 292 -21.42 -4.25 -43.42
N VAL A 293 -21.00 -5.13 -42.51
CA VAL A 293 -19.87 -4.86 -41.62
C VAL A 293 -18.62 -4.77 -42.49
N ILE A 294 -18.03 -3.58 -42.58
CA ILE A 294 -16.80 -3.32 -43.35
C ILE A 294 -15.62 -3.96 -42.62
N LYS A 295 -15.52 -3.70 -41.31
CA LYS A 295 -14.44 -4.20 -40.47
C LYS A 295 -14.94 -4.29 -39.04
N SER A 296 -14.55 -5.34 -38.34
CA SER A 296 -14.78 -5.44 -36.89
C SER A 296 -13.50 -5.82 -36.19
N PHE A 297 -13.26 -5.23 -35.03
CA PHE A 297 -12.20 -5.68 -34.14
C PHE A 297 -12.75 -5.88 -32.73
N LYS A 298 -12.15 -6.85 -32.03
CA LYS A 298 -12.50 -7.20 -30.66
C LYS A 298 -11.43 -6.68 -29.73
N ILE A 299 -11.85 -5.95 -28.71
CA ILE A 299 -10.98 -5.59 -27.60
C ILE A 299 -11.51 -6.27 -26.35
N THR A 300 -10.67 -7.07 -25.73
CA THR A 300 -10.96 -7.76 -24.48
C THR A 300 -10.45 -6.91 -23.33
N ARG A 301 -11.34 -6.57 -22.39
CA ARG A 301 -11.00 -5.86 -21.15
C ARG A 301 -11.22 -6.78 -19.97
N ASP A 302 -10.17 -6.99 -19.18
CA ASP A 302 -10.27 -7.59 -17.86
C ASP A 302 -10.33 -6.46 -16.83
N ILE A 303 -11.43 -6.37 -16.06
CA ILE A 303 -11.56 -5.38 -14.99
C ILE A 303 -11.27 -6.06 -13.65
N ALA A 304 -10.12 -5.74 -13.05
CA ALA A 304 -9.96 -5.84 -11.61
C ALA A 304 -10.63 -4.59 -11.01
N LYS A 305 -11.63 -4.76 -10.14
CA LYS A 305 -12.28 -3.64 -9.44
C LYS A 305 -11.20 -2.79 -8.76
N ASN A 306 -11.13 -1.51 -9.11
CA ASN A 306 -10.30 -0.45 -8.51
C ASN A 306 -8.78 -0.54 -8.70
N ASN A 307 -8.28 -0.62 -9.94
CA ASN A 307 -6.87 -0.36 -10.17
C ASN A 307 -6.61 0.61 -11.33
N SER A 308 -6.21 1.84 -11.01
CA SER A 308 -5.73 2.86 -11.97
C SER A 308 -4.49 2.41 -12.74
N GLU A 309 -3.78 1.39 -12.24
CA GLU A 309 -2.65 0.75 -12.91
C GLU A 309 -3.11 -0.16 -14.06
N ALA A 310 -4.25 -0.83 -13.92
CA ALA A 310 -4.85 -1.62 -15.00
C ALA A 310 -5.35 -0.73 -16.15
N GLU A 311 -5.81 0.48 -15.85
CA GLU A 311 -6.19 1.49 -16.83
C GLU A 311 -4.96 1.96 -17.64
N ASN A 312 -3.85 2.26 -16.97
CA ASN A 312 -2.60 2.64 -17.65
C ASN A 312 -2.02 1.51 -18.52
N ILE A 313 -2.07 0.25 -18.06
CA ILE A 313 -1.57 -0.90 -18.83
C ILE A 313 -2.45 -1.19 -20.06
N PHE A 314 -3.77 -1.04 -19.94
CA PHE A 314 -4.70 -1.14 -21.07
C PHE A 314 -4.37 -0.13 -22.17
N TRP A 315 -4.17 1.14 -21.79
CA TRP A 315 -3.82 2.20 -22.74
C TRP A 315 -2.41 2.07 -23.32
N GLN A 316 -1.43 1.55 -22.54
CA GLN A 316 -0.08 1.29 -23.07
C GLN A 316 -0.05 0.15 -24.10
N LYS A 317 -0.83 -0.92 -23.91
CA LYS A 317 -0.92 -2.01 -24.91
C LYS A 317 -1.57 -1.55 -26.23
N ILE A 318 -2.51 -0.62 -26.17
CA ILE A 318 -3.06 0.05 -27.36
C ILE A 318 -1.98 0.89 -28.05
N LYS A 319 -1.15 1.62 -27.28
CA LYS A 319 -0.08 2.49 -27.77
C LYS A 319 1.07 1.76 -28.49
N THR A 320 1.46 0.57 -28.02
CA THR A 320 2.58 -0.19 -28.62
C THR A 320 2.24 -0.93 -29.91
N SER A 321 0.98 -0.84 -30.36
CA SER A 321 0.50 -1.59 -31.53
C SER A 321 0.53 -0.78 -32.83
N PHE A 322 0.84 0.53 -32.81
CA PHE A 322 0.75 1.41 -33.99
C PHE A 322 1.78 2.55 -33.95
N ASP A 323 2.45 2.79 -35.08
CA ASP A 323 3.47 3.84 -35.28
C ASP A 323 2.80 5.17 -35.65
N VAL A 324 3.21 6.28 -35.03
CA VAL A 324 2.51 7.59 -35.09
C VAL A 324 3.49 8.74 -35.37
N SER A 325 4.55 8.48 -36.14
CA SER A 325 5.63 9.47 -36.33
C SER A 325 5.33 10.60 -37.32
N ASP A 326 4.22 10.58 -38.07
CA ASP A 326 4.13 11.35 -39.33
C ASP A 326 3.05 12.47 -39.38
N LEU A 327 2.51 12.93 -38.24
CA LEU A 327 1.48 13.99 -38.24
C LEU A 327 1.97 15.33 -37.67
N ASN A 328 1.70 16.43 -38.39
CA ASN A 328 2.04 17.80 -37.99
C ASN A 328 0.87 18.50 -37.28
N ASP A 329 1.12 18.98 -36.05
CA ASP A 329 0.11 19.59 -35.16
C ASP A 329 -0.55 20.87 -35.73
N GLU A 330 0.14 21.63 -36.58
CA GLU A 330 -0.39 22.89 -37.14
C GLU A 330 -1.56 22.68 -38.13
N GLU A 331 -1.55 21.59 -38.89
CA GLU A 331 -2.54 21.31 -39.93
C GLU A 331 -3.87 20.83 -39.34
N ILE A 332 -3.79 20.07 -38.24
CA ILE A 332 -4.95 19.63 -37.44
C ILE A 332 -5.61 20.82 -36.75
N TYR A 333 -4.82 21.74 -36.19
CA TYR A 333 -5.34 22.93 -35.52
C TYR A 333 -6.14 23.81 -36.48
N LYS A 334 -5.59 24.07 -37.67
CA LYS A 334 -6.18 24.96 -38.68
C LYS A 334 -7.55 24.47 -39.19
N ASN A 335 -7.74 23.16 -39.29
CA ASN A 335 -8.95 22.55 -39.86
C ASN A 335 -10.03 22.20 -38.81
N THR A 336 -9.66 22.04 -37.54
CA THR A 336 -10.59 21.56 -36.50
C THR A 336 -10.82 22.54 -35.34
N GLY A 337 -10.00 23.58 -35.20
CA GLY A 337 -10.15 24.63 -34.17
C GLY A 337 -9.79 24.19 -32.74
N LEU A 338 -9.11 23.07 -32.57
CA LEU A 338 -8.92 22.40 -31.28
C LEU A 338 -7.48 22.57 -30.75
N ILE A 339 -7.36 23.22 -29.58
CA ILE A 339 -6.11 23.80 -29.07
C ILE A 339 -5.21 22.80 -28.30
N ARG A 340 -5.73 21.63 -27.86
CA ARG A 340 -4.96 20.63 -27.10
C ARG A 340 -5.45 19.19 -27.34
N TYR A 341 -4.51 18.32 -27.70
CA TYR A 341 -4.70 16.87 -27.78
C TYR A 341 -3.53 16.18 -27.11
N ASN A 342 -3.78 15.01 -26.52
CA ASN A 342 -2.70 14.22 -25.94
C ASN A 342 -2.16 13.17 -26.91
N GLN A 343 -2.98 12.63 -27.84
CA GLN A 343 -2.59 11.55 -28.76
C GLN A 343 -3.47 11.53 -30.03
N ILE A 344 -2.87 11.17 -31.16
CA ILE A 344 -3.53 10.90 -32.44
C ILE A 344 -3.38 9.41 -32.76
N ILE A 345 -4.43 8.76 -33.24
CA ILE A 345 -4.44 7.35 -33.67
C ILE A 345 -4.86 7.33 -35.14
N MET A 346 -4.00 6.83 -36.02
CA MET A 346 -4.32 6.67 -37.44
C MET A 346 -4.97 5.31 -37.69
N PHE A 347 -6.01 5.28 -38.52
CA PHE A 347 -6.58 4.05 -39.07
C PHE A 347 -6.34 4.04 -40.59
N ASP A 348 -5.55 3.07 -41.05
CA ASP A 348 -5.53 2.74 -42.48
C ASP A 348 -6.69 1.78 -42.80
N LEU A 349 -7.60 2.25 -43.64
CA LEU A 349 -8.77 1.51 -44.09
C LEU A 349 -8.65 1.37 -45.61
N ASP A 350 -8.19 0.18 -45.98
CA ASP A 350 -8.01 -0.32 -47.34
C ASP A 350 -6.79 0.23 -48.07
N GLY A 351 -5.85 -0.68 -48.36
CA GLY A 351 -4.66 -0.44 -49.17
C GLY A 351 -4.94 -0.19 -50.65
N ASP A 352 -6.00 0.55 -50.99
CA ASP A 352 -6.28 1.01 -52.35
C ASP A 352 -7.16 2.27 -52.45
N SER A 353 -7.27 3.10 -51.39
CA SER A 353 -7.93 4.41 -51.49
C SER A 353 -7.12 5.53 -50.83
N GLN A 354 -7.02 6.69 -51.47
CA GLN A 354 -6.27 7.86 -50.96
C GLN A 354 -6.92 8.55 -49.74
N ASP A 355 -7.91 7.93 -49.10
CA ASP A 355 -8.71 8.51 -48.02
C ASP A 355 -8.33 7.89 -46.66
N GLU A 356 -7.51 8.58 -45.86
CA GLU A 356 -7.14 8.15 -44.49
C GLU A 356 -8.23 8.52 -43.46
N ILE A 357 -8.50 7.64 -42.49
CA ILE A 357 -9.39 7.93 -41.36
C ILE A 357 -8.57 8.07 -40.08
N ILE A 358 -8.72 9.19 -39.37
CA ILE A 358 -7.91 9.52 -38.18
C ILE A 358 -8.81 9.56 -36.94
N GLY A 359 -8.49 8.78 -35.90
CA GLY A 359 -9.09 8.87 -34.58
C GLY A 359 -8.25 9.74 -33.64
N ILE A 360 -8.76 10.87 -33.19
CA ILE A 360 -8.07 11.76 -32.25
C ILE A 360 -8.68 11.59 -30.85
N ASN A 361 -7.84 11.28 -29.88
CA ASN A 361 -8.25 11.18 -28.48
C ASN A 361 -8.29 12.58 -27.86
N LYS A 362 -9.43 12.97 -27.31
CA LYS A 362 -9.60 14.15 -26.48
C LYS A 362 -9.69 13.73 -25.02
N SER A 363 -8.79 14.26 -24.20
CA SER A 363 -8.98 14.31 -22.76
C SER A 363 -9.06 15.77 -22.34
N GLN A 364 -10.19 16.22 -21.80
CA GLN A 364 -10.32 17.54 -21.18
C GLN A 364 -10.61 17.36 -19.69
N ILE A 365 -9.75 17.93 -18.84
CA ILE A 365 -10.00 18.07 -17.41
C ILE A 365 -10.78 19.37 -17.23
N GLY A 366 -12.07 19.28 -16.90
CA GLY A 366 -12.89 20.42 -16.53
C GLY A 366 -13.60 20.16 -15.22
N TRP A 367 -13.49 21.09 -14.27
CA TRP A 367 -14.25 21.14 -12.99
C TRP A 367 -14.61 19.76 -12.38
N GLY A 368 -13.59 18.93 -12.11
CA GLY A 368 -13.76 17.68 -11.35
C GLY A 368 -14.24 16.45 -12.13
N HIS A 369 -14.44 16.52 -13.45
CA HIS A 369 -14.83 15.37 -14.27
C HIS A 369 -13.81 15.09 -15.39
N MET A 370 -13.43 13.82 -15.59
CA MET A 370 -12.72 13.40 -16.79
C MET A 370 -13.72 13.17 -17.92
N ASN A 371 -13.61 13.95 -19.00
CA ASN A 371 -14.33 13.68 -20.23
C ASN A 371 -13.36 12.98 -21.18
N TYR A 372 -13.66 11.73 -21.55
CA TYR A 372 -12.96 11.03 -22.61
C TYR A 372 -13.73 11.23 -23.91
N GLY A 373 -13.04 11.54 -25.00
CA GLY A 373 -13.69 11.67 -26.30
C GLY A 373 -12.86 11.10 -27.44
N LEU A 374 -13.54 10.53 -28.42
CA LEU A 374 -12.93 10.05 -29.66
C LEU A 374 -13.50 10.84 -30.83
N LEU A 375 -12.65 11.62 -31.47
CA LEU A 375 -12.98 12.36 -32.69
C LEU A 375 -12.52 11.54 -33.90
N ILE A 376 -13.39 11.25 -34.86
CA ILE A 376 -13.05 10.52 -36.08
C ILE A 376 -13.08 11.51 -37.24
N LEU A 377 -11.97 11.62 -37.97
CA LEU A 377 -11.78 12.51 -39.12
C LEU A 377 -11.63 11.69 -40.40
N LYS A 378 -12.14 12.19 -41.53
CA LYS A 378 -11.82 11.72 -42.88
C LYS A 378 -10.87 12.70 -43.54
N LYS A 379 -9.77 12.23 -44.13
CA LYS A 379 -8.97 13.04 -45.05
C LYS A 379 -9.71 13.18 -46.39
N LYS A 380 -9.77 14.40 -46.94
CA LYS A 380 -10.32 14.73 -48.26
C LYS A 380 -9.35 15.66 -48.96
N GLY A 381 -8.46 15.10 -49.79
CA GLY A 381 -7.36 15.87 -50.37
C GLY A 381 -6.42 16.39 -49.27
N ASN A 382 -6.25 17.71 -49.17
CA ASN A 382 -5.43 18.34 -48.12
C ASN A 382 -6.24 18.76 -46.87
N ASP A 383 -7.54 18.51 -46.83
CA ASP A 383 -8.42 18.90 -45.73
C ASP A 383 -8.90 17.68 -44.92
N TYR A 384 -9.40 17.94 -43.70
CA TYR A 384 -10.00 16.92 -42.82
C TYR A 384 -11.46 17.26 -42.49
N GLU A 385 -12.35 16.29 -42.64
CA GLU A 385 -13.77 16.39 -42.30
C GLU A 385 -14.07 15.60 -41.01
N ILE A 386 -14.74 16.21 -40.02
CA ILE A 386 -15.17 15.51 -38.80
C ILE A 386 -16.35 14.59 -39.14
N ILE A 387 -16.15 13.28 -39.02
CA ILE A 387 -17.19 12.26 -39.25
C ILE A 387 -17.94 11.95 -37.95
N ALA A 388 -17.22 11.90 -36.82
CA ALA A 388 -17.81 11.63 -35.51
C ALA A 388 -17.07 12.36 -34.38
N ASP A 389 -17.80 12.80 -33.36
CA ASP A 389 -17.25 13.29 -32.08
C ASP A 389 -17.98 12.55 -30.97
N ILE A 390 -17.35 11.48 -30.48
CA ILE A 390 -17.90 10.63 -29.43
C ILE A 390 -17.43 11.19 -28.11
N ARG A 391 -18.36 11.53 -27.22
CA ARG A 391 -18.04 12.02 -25.87
C ARG A 391 -18.53 11.02 -24.85
N VAL A 392 -17.65 10.65 -23.93
CA VAL A 392 -17.91 9.74 -22.81
C VAL A 392 -17.79 10.56 -21.53
N ARG A 393 -18.89 10.60 -20.78
CA ARG A 393 -18.95 11.21 -19.46
C ARG A 393 -19.33 10.14 -18.44
N GLU A 394 -18.57 10.09 -17.36
CA GLU A 394 -18.85 9.21 -16.21
C GLU A 394 -19.64 10.02 -15.17
N GLU A 395 -20.90 9.64 -14.95
CA GLU A 395 -21.77 10.21 -13.93
C GLU A 395 -22.40 9.07 -13.12
N HIS A 396 -22.12 8.98 -11.81
CA HIS A 396 -22.85 8.10 -10.87
C HIS A 396 -23.14 6.68 -11.39
N ASP A 397 -22.10 5.93 -11.78
CA ASP A 397 -22.17 4.56 -12.32
C ASP A 397 -22.85 4.39 -13.70
N GLU A 398 -23.14 5.48 -14.41
CA GLU A 398 -23.69 5.48 -15.76
C GLU A 398 -22.71 6.07 -16.80
N ILE A 399 -22.67 5.45 -17.99
CA ILE A 399 -21.88 5.92 -19.15
C ILE A 399 -22.82 6.58 -20.15
N LYS A 400 -22.66 7.89 -20.38
CA LYS A 400 -23.43 8.64 -21.38
C LYS A 400 -22.60 8.90 -22.63
N ILE A 401 -23.22 8.70 -23.80
CA ILE A 401 -22.60 8.90 -25.13
C ILE A 401 -23.40 9.96 -25.90
N SER A 402 -22.71 10.88 -26.56
CA SER A 402 -23.29 11.85 -27.51
C SER A 402 -22.52 11.85 -28.83
N GLU A 403 -23.23 12.00 -29.96
CA GLU A 403 -22.65 12.20 -31.30
C GLU A 403 -22.90 13.63 -31.82
N HIS A 404 -21.97 14.16 -32.62
CA HIS A 404 -21.95 15.54 -33.10
C HIS A 404 -23.20 16.00 -33.89
N LYS A 405 -24.03 15.07 -34.42
CA LYS A 405 -25.23 15.44 -35.19
C LYS A 405 -26.53 15.47 -34.38
N THR A 406 -26.48 15.11 -33.11
CA THR A 406 -27.63 15.21 -32.19
C THR A 406 -27.15 15.89 -30.92
N ASN A 407 -27.62 17.11 -30.63
CA ASN A 407 -27.32 17.85 -29.39
C ASN A 407 -27.90 17.20 -28.11
N GLY A 408 -28.05 15.86 -28.07
CA GLY A 408 -28.55 15.09 -26.95
C GLY A 408 -27.61 13.94 -26.57
N PHE A 409 -27.42 13.75 -25.27
CA PHE A 409 -26.89 12.50 -24.72
C PHE A 409 -27.99 11.45 -24.77
N HIS A 410 -27.66 10.22 -25.17
CA HIS A 410 -28.59 9.10 -25.14
C HIS A 410 -28.33 8.23 -23.91
N ASP A 411 -29.40 7.94 -23.16
CA ASP A 411 -29.34 6.99 -22.04
C ASP A 411 -29.27 5.56 -22.58
N ILE A 412 -28.21 4.83 -22.21
CA ILE A 412 -28.14 3.39 -22.46
C ILE A 412 -28.52 2.68 -21.17
N LYS A 413 -29.76 2.18 -21.08
CA LYS A 413 -30.17 1.35 -19.94
C LYS A 413 -29.47 -0.01 -19.98
N LEU A 414 -28.77 -0.32 -18.90
CA LEU A 414 -28.14 -1.62 -18.66
C LEU A 414 -29.23 -2.64 -18.32
N SER A 415 -29.29 -3.75 -19.07
CA SER A 415 -30.05 -4.94 -18.63
C SER A 415 -29.07 -5.98 -18.12
N ASN A 416 -29.33 -6.49 -16.92
CA ASN A 416 -28.59 -7.60 -16.34
C ASN A 416 -28.99 -8.89 -17.06
N ALA A 417 -28.05 -9.51 -17.76
CA ALA A 417 -28.14 -10.92 -18.12
C ALA A 417 -27.23 -11.69 -17.17
N GLU A 418 -27.84 -12.54 -16.34
CA GLU A 418 -27.13 -13.56 -15.57
C GLU A 418 -26.52 -14.59 -16.54
N ASN A 419 -25.27 -14.97 -16.26
CA ASN A 419 -24.58 -16.15 -16.80
C ASN A 419 -24.45 -16.22 -18.32
N ASP A 420 -23.65 -15.32 -18.88
CA ASP A 420 -22.63 -15.58 -19.91
C ASP A 420 -21.92 -14.24 -20.18
N VAL A 421 -20.66 -14.28 -20.63
CA VAL A 421 -19.82 -13.09 -20.94
C VAL A 421 -20.66 -11.95 -21.56
N PRO A 422 -20.78 -10.76 -20.93
CA PRO A 422 -21.57 -9.67 -21.50
C PRO A 422 -20.89 -9.13 -22.76
N GLU A 423 -21.26 -9.63 -23.94
CA GLU A 423 -20.81 -9.09 -25.23
C GLU A 423 -21.54 -7.75 -25.46
N LYS A 424 -20.84 -6.62 -25.28
CA LYS A 424 -21.38 -5.28 -25.54
C LYS A 424 -21.00 -4.88 -26.96
N THR A 425 -21.99 -4.82 -27.84
CA THR A 425 -21.81 -4.34 -29.21
C THR A 425 -22.09 -2.85 -29.28
N LEU A 426 -21.07 -2.04 -29.59
CA LEU A 426 -21.29 -0.66 -30.02
C LEU A 426 -21.28 -0.64 -31.55
N ALA A 427 -22.44 -0.34 -32.13
CA ALA A 427 -22.57 -0.11 -33.56
C ALA A 427 -22.43 1.39 -33.83
N PHE A 428 -21.51 1.76 -34.72
CA PHE A 428 -21.32 3.12 -35.19
C PHE A 428 -21.87 3.19 -36.62
N TYR A 429 -22.78 4.13 -36.88
CA TYR A 429 -23.53 4.26 -38.15
C TYR A 429 -22.92 5.28 -39.10
#